data_AF-K1SE45-F1
#
_entry.id   AF-K1SE45-F1
#
_cell.length_a   1.000
_cell.length_b   1.000
_cell.length_c   1.000
_cell.angle_alpha   90.00
_cell.angle_beta   90.00
_cell.angle_gamma   90.00
#
_symmetry.space_group_name_H-M   'P 1'
#
loop_
_entity.id
_entity.type
_entity.pdbx_description
1 polymer ?
#
loop_
_entity_poly.entity_id
_entity_poly.type
_entity_poly.pdbx_seq_one_letter_code
_entity_poly.pdbx_strand_id
1 'polypeptide(L)' 'MNPKVSIIIPVYNTGQFLNQCVDSILLEKEYIKEIIIVDDGSEPETAKACDLLSVYNPQIIVIHQENAGVSAARNNGIV' A
#
# COMPACT_ATOMS: atom_id res chain seq x y z
N MET A 1 17.46 -6.67 19.32
CA MET A 1 16.12 -6.74 18.70
C MET A 1 16.03 -5.56 17.76
N ASN A 2 15.86 -5.81 16.45
CA ASN A 2 15.60 -4.74 15.49
C ASN A 2 14.07 -4.60 15.39
N PRO A 3 13.49 -3.45 15.79
CA PRO A 3 12.05 -3.27 15.67
C PRO A 3 11.64 -3.35 14.20
N LYS A 4 10.52 -4.02 13.94
CA LYS A 4 9.90 -4.06 12.62
C LYS A 4 8.88 -2.92 12.48
N VAL A 5 8.69 -2.43 11.27
CA VAL A 5 7.81 -1.29 10.95
C VAL A 5 6.68 -1.75 10.03
N SER A 6 5.47 -1.27 10.29
CA SER A 6 4.32 -1.35 9.38
C SER A 6 4.21 -0.05 8.59
N ILE A 7 4.05 -0.13 7.27
CA ILE A 7 4.01 1.04 6.39
C ILE A 7 2.63 1.15 5.74
N ILE A 8 2.00 2.32 5.84
CA ILE A 8 0.71 2.61 5.21
C ILE A 8 0.94 3.49 3.98
N ILE A 9 0.44 3.06 2.82
CA ILE A 9 0.55 3.77 1.54
C ILE A 9 -0.86 4.10 1.04
N PRO A 10 -1.37 5.33 1.26
CA PRO A 10 -2.62 5.76 0.66
C PRO A 10 -2.43 6.00 -0.85
N VAL A 11 -3.34 5.48 -1.66
CA VAL A 11 -3.28 5.52 -3.13
C VAL A 11 -4.59 6.09 -3.68
N TYR A 12 -4.50 7.07 -4.57
CA TYR A 12 -5.63 7.55 -5.36
C TYR A 12 -5.15 7.96 -6.75
N ASN A 13 -5.47 7.18 -7.78
CA ASN A 13 -5.09 7.42 -9.18
C ASN A 13 -3.58 7.65 -9.42
N THR A 14 -2.73 7.02 -8.61
CA THR A 14 -1.26 7.12 -8.66
C THR A 14 -0.57 5.79 -8.97
N GLY A 15 -1.27 4.83 -9.58
CA GLY A 15 -0.76 3.48 -9.85
C GLY A 15 0.59 3.43 -10.59
N GLN A 16 0.86 4.39 -11.48
CA GLN A 16 2.13 4.48 -12.22
C GLN A 16 3.37 4.62 -11.33
N PHE A 17 3.23 5.17 -10.11
CA PHE A 17 4.34 5.35 -9.16
C PHE A 17 4.41 4.24 -8.11
N LEU A 18 3.38 3.40 -8.04
CA LEU A 18 3.20 2.47 -6.93
C LEU A 18 4.30 1.41 -6.88
N ASN A 19 4.68 0.85 -8.04
CA ASN A 19 5.79 -0.11 -8.13
C ASN A 19 7.10 0.49 -7.64
N GLN A 20 7.45 1.70 -8.11
CA GLN A 20 8.69 2.37 -7.69
C GLN A 20 8.68 2.65 -6.17
N CYS A 21 7.54 3.06 -5.62
CA CYS A 21 7.37 3.29 -4.19
C CYS A 21 7.62 2.00 -3.38
N VAL A 22 6.94 0.90 -3.76
CA VAL A 22 7.09 -0.38 -3.06
C VAL A 22 8.50 -0.95 -3.22
N ASP A 23 9.09 -0.89 -4.41
CA ASP A 23 10.45 -1.38 -4.65
C ASP A 23 11.47 -0.65 -3.76
N SER A 24 11.32 0.66 -3.57
CA SER A 24 12.20 1.44 -2.69
C SER A 24 12.10 1.00 -1.22
N ILE A 25 10.91 0.59 -0.76
CA ILE A 25 10.69 0.10 0.60
C ILE A 25 11.29 -1.30 0.77
N LEU A 26 11.16 -2.16 -0.24
CA LEU A 26 11.62 -3.55 -0.21
C LEU A 26 13.15 -3.70 -0.20
N LEU A 27 13.90 -2.63 -0.50
CA LEU A 27 15.35 -2.59 -0.28
C LEU A 27 15.72 -2.85 1.18
N GLU A 28 14.86 -2.41 2.11
CA GLU A 28 15.04 -2.55 3.56
C GLU A 28 14.09 -3.61 4.15
N LYS A 29 13.73 -4.65 3.39
CA LYS A 29 12.73 -5.67 3.77
C LYS A 29 13.00 -6.37 5.11
N GLU A 30 14.25 -6.41 5.58
CA GLU A 30 14.59 -6.95 6.90
C GLU A 30 13.98 -6.14 8.06
N TYR A 31 13.55 -4.90 7.83
CA TYR A 31 12.92 -4.08 8.86
C TYR A 31 11.40 -3.96 8.68
N ILE A 32 10.84 -4.53 7.62
CA ILE A 32 9.42 -4.40 7.30
C ILE A 32 8.63 -5.57 7.90
N LYS A 33 7.59 -5.23 8.65
CA LYS A 33 6.57 -6.18 9.13
C LYS A 33 5.56 -6.46 8.01
N GLU A 34 4.94 -5.39 7.53
CA GLU A 34 3.87 -5.39 6.53
C GLU A 34 3.81 -4.05 5.81
N ILE A 35 3.25 -4.06 4.61
CA ILE A 35 2.93 -2.88 3.81
C ILE A 35 1.43 -2.91 3.56
N ILE A 36 0.72 -1.87 3.98
CA ILE A 36 -0.73 -1.74 3.83
C ILE A 36 -0.97 -0.67 2.77
N ILE A 37 -1.38 -1.09 1.59
CA ILE A 37 -1.80 -0.22 0.51
C ILE A 37 -3.30 0.04 0.69
N VAL A 38 -3.68 1.32 0.81
CA VAL A 38 -5.08 1.71 0.91
C VAL A 38 -5.48 2.44 -0.35
N ASP A 39 -6.21 1.75 -1.23
CA ASP A 39 -6.79 2.33 -2.45
C ASP A 39 -8.07 3.10 -2.11
N ASP A 40 -8.01 4.42 -2.25
CA ASP A 40 -9.06 5.38 -1.90
C ASP A 40 -10.02 5.64 -3.07
N GLY A 41 -10.56 4.55 -3.63
CA GLY A 41 -11.54 4.58 -4.71
C GLY A 41 -10.96 5.00 -6.06
N SER A 42 -9.80 4.48 -6.44
CA SER A 42 -9.16 4.80 -7.72
C SER A 42 -9.87 4.20 -8.93
N GLU A 43 -9.49 4.68 -10.11
CA GLU A 43 -9.81 4.07 -11.40
C GLU A 43 -9.29 2.63 -11.49
N PRO A 44 -9.93 1.75 -12.28
CA PRO A 44 -9.63 0.32 -12.33
C PRO A 44 -8.16 -0.05 -12.59
N GLU A 45 -7.43 0.78 -13.35
CA GLU A 45 -6.01 0.56 -13.62
C GLU A 45 -5.16 0.66 -12.35
N THR A 46 -5.43 1.65 -11.50
CA THR A 46 -4.70 1.84 -10.24
C THR A 46 -5.09 0.78 -9.22
N ALA A 47 -6.39 0.47 -9.09
CA ALA A 47 -6.87 -0.60 -8.22
C ALA A 47 -6.20 -1.94 -8.56
N LYS A 48 -6.15 -2.29 -9.86
CA LYS A 48 -5.46 -3.49 -10.34
C LYS A 48 -3.96 -3.48 -10.04
N ALA A 49 -3.31 -2.32 -10.13
CA ALA A 49 -1.89 -2.20 -9.77
C ALA A 49 -1.65 -2.50 -8.28
N CYS A 50 -2.55 -2.04 -7.39
CA CYS A 50 -2.51 -2.37 -5.97
C CYS A 50 -2.63 -3.89 -5.76
N ASP A 51 -3.62 -4.53 -6.38
CA ASP A 51 -3.88 -5.97 -6.24
C ASP A 51 -2.68 -6.81 -6.67
N LEU A 52 -2.07 -6.48 -7.81
CA LEU A 52 -0.91 -7.21 -8.33
C LEU A 52 0.24 -7.24 -7.35
N LEU A 53 0.47 -6.17 -6.58
CA LEU A 53 1.54 -6.14 -5.58
C LEU A 53 1.31 -7.15 -4.45
N SER A 54 0.06 -7.32 -4.00
CA SER A 54 -0.29 -8.34 -3.00
C SER A 54 -0.13 -9.78 -3.51
N VAL A 55 -0.33 -10.00 -4.82
CA VAL A 55 -0.11 -11.31 -5.45
C VAL A 55 1.36 -11.70 -5.43
N TYR A 56 2.26 -10.74 -5.67
CA TYR A 56 3.70 -11.01 -5.74
C TYR A 56 4.41 -10.95 -4.38
N ASN A 57 3.81 -10.34 -3.36
CA ASN A 57 4.41 -10.25 -2.04
C ASN A 57 3.37 -10.41 -0.91
N PRO A 58 3.43 -11.52 -0.13
CA PRO A 58 2.45 -11.80 0.92
C PRO A 58 2.54 -10.84 2.13
N GLN A 59 3.58 -10.01 2.23
CA GLN A 59 3.66 -8.96 3.24
C GLN A 59 2.88 -7.69 2.85
N ILE A 60 2.34 -7.64 1.62
CA ILE A 60 1.54 -6.53 1.12
C ILE A 60 0.06 -6.86 1.28
N ILE A 61 -0.65 -6.01 2.02
CA ILE A 61 -2.09 -6.07 2.23
C ILE A 61 -2.71 -4.90 1.46
N VAL A 62 -3.77 -5.18 0.71
CA VAL A 62 -4.51 -4.15 -0.03
C VAL A 62 -5.89 -3.99 0.61
N ILE A 63 -6.25 -2.74 0.89
CA ILE A 63 -7.57 -2.34 1.36
C ILE A 63 -8.16 -1.41 0.31
N HIS A 64 -9.36 -1.74 -0.19
CA HIS A 64 -10.13 -0.84 -1.04
C HIS A 64 -11.22 -0.16 -0.23
N GLN A 65 -11.38 1.14 -0.45
CA GLN A 65 -12.48 1.93 0.11
C GLN A 65 -13.08 2.85 -0.96
N GLU A 66 -14.28 3.37 -0.71
CA GLU A 66 -14.79 4.51 -1.49
C GLU A 66 -13.96 5.76 -1.20
N ASN A 67 -13.84 6.65 -2.19
CA ASN A 67 -13.03 7.86 -2.06
C ASN A 67 -13.52 8.72 -0.88
N ALA A 68 -12.68 8.82 0.15
CA ALA A 68 -12.94 9.59 1.36
C ALA A 68 -11.77 10.52 1.73
N GLY A 69 -10.74 10.58 0.89
CA GLY A 69 -9.57 11.43 1.02
C GLY A 69 -8.44 10.80 1.81
N VAL A 70 -7.24 11.36 1.63
CA VAL A 70 -5.97 10.82 2.15
C VAL A 70 -5.95 10.58 3.66
N SER A 71 -6.65 11.40 4.45
CA SER A 71 -6.74 11.22 5.91
C SER A 71 -7.56 9.98 6.27
N ALA A 72 -8.68 9.75 5.58
CA ALA A 72 -9.50 8.57 5.78
C ALA A 72 -8.74 7.30 5.36
N ALA A 73 -8.07 7.34 4.21
CA ALA A 73 -7.24 6.23 3.72
C ALA A 73 -6.12 5.86 4.71
N ARG A 74 -5.42 6.85 5.28
CA ARG A 74 -4.41 6.59 6.32
C ARG A 74 -5.04 5.95 7.55
N ASN A 75 -6.15 6.51 8.04
CA ASN A 75 -6.83 5.99 9.23
C ASN A 75 -7.33 4.55 9.03
N ASN A 76 -7.79 4.20 7.84
CA ASN A 76 -8.22 2.84 7.52
C ASN A 76 -7.05 1.84 7.50
N GLY A 77 -5.83 2.31 7.22
CA GLY A 77 -4.61 1.52 7.36
C GLY A 77 -4.09 1.37 8.79
N ILE A 78 -4.58 2.18 9.74
CA ILE A 78 -4.27 2.05 11.17
C ILE A 78 -5.23 1.03 11.75
N VAL A 79 -4.87 -0.25 11.62
CA VAL A 79 -5.59 -1.39 12.21
C VAL A 79 -5.04 -1.75 13.60
#